data_AF-E8ZIW8-F1
#
_entry.id   AF-E8ZIW8-F1
#
_cell.length_a   1.000
_cell.length_b   1.000
_cell.length_c   1.000
_cell.angle_alpha   90.00
_cell.angle_beta   90.00
_cell.angle_gamma   90.00
#
_symmetry.space_group_name_H-M   'P 1'
#
loop_
_entity.id
_entity.type
_entity.pdbx_description
1 polymer ?
#
loop_
_entity_poly.entity_id
_entity_poly.type
_entity_poly.pdbx_seq_one_letter_code
_entity_poly.pdbx_strand_id
1 'polypeptide(L)'
;MAWGLLKSVAVGGTATAAAGGGIAASSMISSNSKKEPSPITKSSSSMEEVSPAQESLPTPKPTCVIYEGDEPTSTGNTRVFKKLLKKFKDKEEFYAEFSSRPPHPDASATKNEISNACDSEGKNSNGNVYVWYGKLPNQNKKTWIYSQSMQQDWLNKNIDKSATTTE
;
A
#
# COMPACT_ATOMS: atom_id res chain seq x y z
N MET A 1 53.33 31.48 5.15
CA MET A 1 53.26 32.30 6.38
C MET A 1 51.82 32.79 6.54
N ALA A 2 51.19 32.33 7.64
CA ALA A 2 50.04 32.88 8.37
C ALA A 2 48.85 33.52 7.64
N TRP A 3 47.76 32.76 7.46
CA TRP A 3 46.35 33.22 7.55
C TRP A 3 45.60 32.02 8.16
N GLY A 4 44.93 32.03 9.30
CA GLY A 4 44.28 33.08 10.09
C GLY A 4 42.99 32.43 10.59
N LEU A 5 42.91 32.18 11.89
CA LEU A 5 41.86 31.41 12.59
C LEU A 5 40.47 32.05 12.46
N LEU A 6 39.42 31.22 12.34
CA LEU A 6 38.07 31.58 12.80
C LEU A 6 37.40 30.35 13.43
N LYS A 7 37.44 30.34 14.77
CA LYS A 7 36.61 29.50 15.64
C LYS A 7 35.20 30.10 15.66
N SER A 8 34.18 29.31 15.35
CA SER A 8 32.78 29.64 15.63
C SER A 8 32.26 28.70 16.70
N VAL A 9 32.30 29.17 17.95
CA VAL A 9 31.51 28.63 19.06
C VAL A 9 30.38 29.63 19.28
N ALA A 10 29.16 29.25 18.89
CA ALA A 10 27.95 29.96 19.27
C ALA A 10 27.34 29.23 20.48
N VAL A 11 27.73 29.66 21.68
CA VAL A 11 27.06 29.31 22.94
C VAL A 11 26.56 30.61 23.56
N GLY A 12 25.25 30.67 23.77
CA GLY A 12 24.48 31.77 24.35
C GLY A 12 23.11 31.82 23.66
N GLY A 13 21.97 31.44 24.24
CA GLY A 13 21.59 31.38 25.64
C GLY A 13 20.81 32.65 26.00
N THR A 14 19.47 32.56 26.08
CA THR A 14 18.59 33.09 27.15
C THR A 14 17.12 32.79 26.82
N ALA A 15 16.35 32.56 27.88
CA ALA A 15 15.01 32.00 27.90
C ALA A 15 13.88 33.01 27.61
N THR A 16 12.75 32.49 27.14
CA THR A 16 11.42 32.98 27.52
C THR A 16 10.41 31.83 27.46
N ALA A 17 9.76 31.58 28.59
CA ALA A 17 8.65 30.66 28.76
C ALA A 17 7.33 31.37 28.41
N ALA A 18 6.33 30.63 27.90
CA ALA A 18 4.95 30.65 28.37
C ALA A 18 3.98 29.98 27.37
N ALA A 19 2.96 29.35 27.95
CA ALA A 19 1.63 29.03 27.41
C ALA A 19 1.61 28.04 26.23
N GLY A 20 1.08 26.83 26.38
CA GLY A 20 -0.28 26.56 26.84
C GLY A 20 -1.04 26.01 25.64
N GLY A 21 -1.42 24.73 25.69
CA GLY A 21 -2.07 24.07 24.56
C GLY A 21 -2.25 22.59 24.82
N GLY A 22 -3.01 22.25 25.86
CA GLY A 22 -3.55 20.90 26.02
C GLY A 22 -4.60 20.65 24.94
N ILE A 23 -4.58 19.46 24.36
CA ILE A 23 -5.78 18.87 23.76
C ILE A 23 -5.96 17.50 24.45
N ALA A 24 -7.19 17.32 24.92
CA ALA A 24 -7.62 16.33 25.90
C ALA A 24 -7.54 14.89 25.39
N ALA A 25 -7.20 13.99 26.31
CA ALA A 25 -7.47 12.56 26.17
C ALA A 25 -9.00 12.34 26.22
N SER A 26 -9.60 11.95 25.10
CA SER A 26 -10.97 11.43 25.10
C SER A 26 -10.96 9.95 25.43
N SER A 27 -10.98 9.64 26.72
CA SER A 27 -11.44 8.35 27.23
C SER A 27 -12.97 8.40 27.35
N MET A 28 -13.68 7.60 26.56
CA MET A 28 -15.10 7.32 26.79
C MET A 28 -15.22 5.97 27.47
N ILE A 29 -15.67 6.00 28.73
CA ILE A 29 -16.06 4.85 29.52
C ILE A 29 -17.53 5.03 29.93
N SER A 30 -18.30 3.97 29.68
CA SER A 30 -19.54 3.53 30.36
C SER A 30 -20.89 4.13 30.00
N SER A 31 -21.80 3.23 29.61
CA SER A 31 -23.03 3.04 30.37
C SER A 31 -23.40 1.57 30.45
N ASN A 32 -23.48 1.11 31.70
CA ASN A 32 -23.90 -0.18 32.18
C ASN A 32 -25.40 -0.11 32.45
N SER A 33 -26.20 -1.02 31.91
CA SER A 33 -27.55 -1.30 32.40
C SER A 33 -27.76 -2.79 32.58
N LYS A 34 -27.90 -3.18 33.85
CA LYS A 34 -28.21 -4.54 34.33
C LYS A 34 -29.73 -4.81 34.24
N LYS A 35 -30.06 -5.99 33.70
CA LYS A 35 -31.05 -7.01 34.14
C LYS A 35 -32.51 -6.64 34.53
N GLU A 36 -33.46 -7.20 33.74
CA GLU A 36 -34.76 -7.91 34.04
C GLU A 36 -35.83 -7.33 35.01
N PRO A 37 -37.17 -7.68 34.94
CA PRO A 37 -37.78 -8.97 34.53
C PRO A 37 -39.10 -8.95 33.68
N SER A 38 -39.51 -10.15 33.24
CA SER A 38 -40.67 -10.60 32.42
C SER A 38 -42.09 -10.18 32.90
N PRO A 39 -43.16 -10.29 32.06
CA PRO A 39 -43.91 -11.55 31.96
C PRO A 39 -44.55 -11.92 30.59
N ILE A 40 -44.48 -13.22 30.32
CA ILE A 40 -45.28 -14.15 29.49
C ILE A 40 -46.63 -13.62 28.93
N THR A 41 -46.83 -13.74 27.60
CA THR A 41 -48.17 -14.07 27.05
C THR A 41 -48.07 -15.06 25.87
N LYS A 42 -49.05 -15.96 25.81
CA LYS A 42 -49.19 -17.21 25.03
C LYS A 42 -49.26 -17.07 23.49
N SER A 43 -48.79 -18.16 22.84
CA SER A 43 -49.21 -18.81 21.59
C SER A 43 -50.07 -18.06 20.56
N SER A 44 -49.65 -18.09 19.28
CA SER A 44 -50.38 -18.81 18.22
C SER A 44 -49.51 -18.99 16.95
N SER A 45 -49.88 -20.02 16.21
CA SER A 45 -49.31 -20.57 14.97
C SER A 45 -49.08 -19.58 13.82
N SER A 46 -47.98 -19.74 13.07
CA SER A 46 -48.00 -19.66 11.60
C SER A 46 -46.87 -20.49 11.01
N MET A 47 -47.23 -21.39 10.10
CA MET A 47 -46.35 -22.03 9.13
C MET A 47 -45.83 -21.01 8.10
N GLU A 48 -44.91 -21.48 7.26
CA GLU A 48 -44.18 -20.82 6.17
C GLU A 48 -43.00 -19.95 6.64
N GLU A 49 -41.80 -20.03 6.06
CA GLU A 49 -41.43 -20.43 4.72
C GLU A 49 -39.96 -20.87 4.72
N VAL A 50 -39.64 -21.89 3.94
CA VAL A 50 -38.26 -22.31 3.68
C VAL A 50 -37.56 -21.18 2.94
N SER A 51 -36.82 -20.33 3.67
CA SER A 51 -35.89 -19.40 3.04
C SER A 51 -34.71 -20.24 2.53
N PRO A 52 -34.45 -20.29 1.21
CA PRO A 52 -33.22 -20.87 0.72
C PRO A 52 -32.09 -20.04 1.33
N ALA A 53 -31.15 -20.73 1.98
CA ALA A 53 -29.86 -20.12 2.30
C ALA A 53 -29.35 -19.47 1.02
N GLN A 54 -29.27 -18.14 1.01
CA GLN A 54 -28.59 -17.42 -0.04
C GLN A 54 -27.16 -17.89 0.00
N GLU A 55 -26.83 -18.82 -0.90
CA GLU A 55 -25.49 -19.16 -1.28
C GLU A 55 -24.85 -17.85 -1.72
N SER A 56 -24.06 -17.25 -0.83
CA SER A 56 -23.27 -16.08 -1.13
C SER A 56 -22.36 -16.46 -2.28
N LEU A 57 -22.74 -16.04 -3.50
CA LEU A 57 -21.87 -16.13 -4.67
C LEU A 57 -20.49 -15.64 -4.23
N PRO A 58 -19.40 -16.38 -4.49
CA PRO A 58 -18.07 -15.90 -4.16
C PRO A 58 -17.88 -14.59 -4.90
N THR A 59 -17.81 -13.49 -4.16
CA THR A 59 -17.43 -12.19 -4.72
C THR A 59 -16.15 -12.42 -5.51
N PRO A 60 -16.11 -12.08 -6.81
CA PRO A 60 -14.93 -12.32 -7.62
C PRO A 60 -13.76 -11.66 -6.90
N LYS A 61 -12.77 -12.47 -6.50
CA LYS A 61 -11.56 -11.95 -5.88
C LYS A 61 -11.01 -10.86 -6.80
N PRO A 62 -10.63 -9.68 -6.27
CA PRO A 62 -10.04 -8.64 -7.09
C PRO A 62 -8.85 -9.24 -7.82
N THR A 63 -8.91 -9.25 -9.15
CA THR A 63 -7.85 -9.77 -10.01
C THR A 63 -6.66 -8.81 -9.87
N CYS A 64 -5.67 -9.16 -9.04
CA CYS A 64 -4.48 -8.34 -8.89
C CYS A 64 -3.54 -8.58 -10.08
N VAL A 65 -3.59 -7.68 -11.05
CA VAL A 65 -2.71 -7.73 -12.21
C VAL A 65 -1.44 -6.96 -11.88
N ILE A 66 -0.28 -7.57 -12.08
CA ILE A 66 1.01 -6.93 -11.81
C ILE A 66 1.67 -6.56 -13.12
N TYR A 67 2.16 -5.33 -13.23
CA TYR A 67 2.90 -4.83 -14.36
C TYR A 67 4.34 -4.55 -13.98
N GLU A 68 5.26 -5.11 -14.76
CA GLU A 68 6.66 -4.71 -14.73
C GLU A 68 6.82 -3.48 -15.63
N GLY A 69 7.24 -2.37 -15.05
CA GLY A 69 7.70 -1.17 -15.75
C GLY A 69 9.21 -1.20 -15.96
N ASP A 70 9.65 -0.36 -16.90
CA ASP A 70 11.06 0.01 -17.00
C ASP A 70 11.54 0.78 -15.76
N GLU A 71 12.85 1.00 -15.64
CA GLU A 71 13.36 1.81 -14.54
C GLU A 71 12.83 3.25 -14.70
N PRO A 72 12.04 3.76 -13.74
CA PRO A 72 11.34 5.01 -13.93
C PRO A 72 12.33 6.16 -13.95
N THR A 73 12.14 7.06 -14.90
CA THR A 73 12.95 8.29 -14.97
C THR A 73 12.38 9.34 -14.04
N SER A 74 13.26 10.08 -13.37
CA SER A 74 12.86 11.22 -12.56
C SER A 74 12.74 12.46 -13.43
N THR A 75 11.54 13.03 -13.52
CA THR A 75 11.28 14.31 -14.17
C THR A 75 10.86 15.29 -13.07
N GLY A 76 11.83 16.04 -12.54
CA GLY A 76 11.63 16.86 -11.34
C GLY A 76 11.35 15.98 -10.10
N ASN A 77 10.25 16.27 -9.40
CA ASN A 77 9.87 15.55 -8.17
C ASN A 77 9.01 14.29 -8.44
N THR A 78 8.67 14.01 -9.70
CA THR A 78 7.82 12.88 -10.08
C THR A 78 8.62 11.83 -10.84
N ARG A 79 8.30 10.57 -10.58
CA ARG A 79 8.85 9.42 -11.28
C ARG A 79 7.87 8.95 -12.34
N VAL A 80 8.39 8.60 -13.51
CA VAL A 80 7.58 8.24 -14.67
C VAL A 80 8.16 7.02 -15.37
N PHE A 81 7.32 6.00 -15.59
CA PHE A 81 7.63 4.89 -16.49
C PHE A 81 7.61 5.39 -17.93
N LYS A 82 8.59 5.01 -18.73
CA LYS A 82 8.54 5.25 -20.18
C LYS A 82 7.90 4.06 -20.89
N LYS A 83 8.00 2.87 -20.30
CA LYS A 83 7.54 1.63 -20.89
C LYS A 83 7.07 0.62 -19.84
N LEU A 84 6.00 -0.11 -20.15
CA LEU A 84 5.66 -1.35 -19.47
C LEU A 84 6.27 -2.53 -20.24
N LEU A 85 6.98 -3.38 -19.52
CA LEU A 85 7.79 -4.48 -20.05
C LEU A 85 7.04 -5.80 -20.03
N LYS A 86 6.30 -6.09 -18.96
CA LYS A 86 5.64 -7.38 -18.77
C LYS A 86 4.35 -7.22 -17.97
N LYS A 87 3.38 -8.08 -18.26
CA LYS A 87 2.13 -8.22 -17.51
C LYS A 87 2.12 -9.61 -16.88
N PHE A 88 1.79 -9.67 -15.61
CA PHE A 88 1.53 -10.89 -14.85
C PHE A 88 0.05 -10.90 -14.48
N LYS A 89 -0.62 -12.01 -14.73
CA LYS A 89 -2.07 -12.15 -14.52
C LYS A 89 -2.44 -12.12 -13.04
N ASP A 90 -1.53 -12.61 -12.21
CA ASP A 90 -1.70 -12.75 -10.77
C ASP A 90 -0.37 -12.66 -10.03
N LYS A 91 -0.45 -12.66 -8.70
CA LYS A 91 0.71 -12.55 -7.80
C LYS A 91 1.59 -13.80 -7.86
N GLU A 92 1.01 -14.96 -8.09
CA GLU A 92 1.71 -16.23 -8.16
C GLU A 92 2.64 -16.28 -9.39
N GLU A 93 2.15 -15.84 -10.55
CA GLU A 93 2.93 -15.71 -11.80
C GLU A 93 4.08 -14.71 -11.61
N PHE A 94 3.81 -13.58 -10.96
CA PHE A 94 4.86 -12.62 -10.63
C PHE A 94 5.90 -13.21 -9.66
N TYR A 95 5.50 -13.95 -8.62
CA TYR A 95 6.44 -14.51 -7.64
C TYR A 95 7.31 -15.64 -8.20
N ALA A 96 6.83 -16.34 -9.23
CA ALA A 96 7.65 -17.29 -9.98
C ALA A 96 8.81 -16.56 -10.69
N GLU A 97 8.54 -15.44 -11.36
CA GLU A 97 9.57 -14.60 -11.99
C GLU A 97 10.42 -13.83 -10.96
N PHE A 98 9.81 -13.41 -9.84
CA PHE A 98 10.49 -12.62 -8.81
C PHE A 98 11.77 -13.31 -8.35
N SER A 99 11.72 -14.64 -8.23
CA SER A 99 12.82 -15.46 -7.71
C SER A 99 13.91 -15.75 -8.76
N SER A 100 13.68 -15.44 -10.04
CA SER A 100 14.65 -15.68 -11.12
C SER A 100 15.69 -14.56 -11.27
N ARG A 101 15.45 -13.38 -10.68
CA ARG A 101 16.28 -12.18 -10.86
C ARG A 101 16.94 -11.74 -9.53
N PRO A 102 18.19 -12.16 -9.26
CA PRO A 102 18.93 -11.66 -8.11
C PRO A 102 19.41 -10.23 -8.37
N PRO A 103 19.64 -9.40 -7.34
CA PRO A 103 19.61 -9.70 -5.90
C PRO A 103 18.39 -9.24 -5.06
N HIS A 104 18.32 -9.84 -3.86
CA HIS A 104 17.17 -9.87 -2.97
C HIS A 104 17.55 -9.51 -1.52
N PRO A 105 18.18 -8.36 -1.23
CA PRO A 105 18.54 -8.02 0.14
C PRO A 105 17.30 -8.05 1.08
N ASP A 106 16.09 -7.79 0.56
CA ASP A 106 14.84 -7.78 1.33
C ASP A 106 13.64 -8.37 0.56
N ALA A 107 13.83 -9.50 -0.15
CA ALA A 107 12.77 -10.10 -0.98
C ALA A 107 11.43 -10.32 -0.26
N SER A 108 11.46 -10.69 1.03
CA SER A 108 10.26 -10.91 1.84
C SER A 108 9.48 -9.61 2.05
N ALA A 109 10.18 -8.50 2.31
CA ALA A 109 9.54 -7.19 2.51
C ALA A 109 8.86 -6.73 1.22
N THR A 110 9.56 -6.77 0.08
CA THR A 110 8.99 -6.38 -1.21
C THR A 110 7.80 -7.27 -1.60
N LYS A 111 7.88 -8.59 -1.40
CA LYS A 111 6.75 -9.50 -1.64
C LYS A 111 5.55 -9.14 -0.76
N ASN A 112 5.77 -8.83 0.52
CA ASN A 112 4.71 -8.42 1.41
C ASN A 112 4.09 -7.08 0.99
N GLU A 113 4.88 -6.10 0.55
CA GLU A 113 4.36 -4.83 0.04
C GLU A 113 3.48 -5.03 -1.19
N ILE A 114 3.90 -5.88 -2.13
CA ILE A 114 3.14 -6.20 -3.34
C ILE A 114 1.87 -6.99 -3.01
N SER A 115 1.95 -7.99 -2.12
CA SER A 115 0.75 -8.70 -1.66
C SER A 115 -0.24 -7.75 -0.99
N ASN A 116 0.25 -6.89 -0.10
CA ASN A 116 -0.59 -5.89 0.55
C ASN A 116 -1.19 -4.90 -0.46
N ALA A 117 -0.48 -4.56 -1.54
CA ALA A 117 -0.99 -3.70 -2.59
C ALA A 117 -2.11 -4.39 -3.40
N CYS A 118 -1.98 -5.69 -3.65
CA CYS A 118 -3.03 -6.50 -4.27
C CYS A 118 -4.29 -6.57 -3.39
N ASP A 119 -4.12 -6.76 -2.09
CA ASP A 119 -5.22 -7.04 -1.17
C ASP A 119 -5.91 -5.77 -0.62
N SER A 120 -5.31 -4.57 -0.78
CA SER A 120 -5.83 -3.31 -0.23
C SER A 120 -6.32 -2.34 -1.30
N GLU A 121 -7.55 -1.82 -1.14
CA GLU A 121 -8.04 -0.68 -1.92
C GLU A 121 -7.20 0.57 -1.61
N GLY A 122 -6.76 1.30 -2.65
CA GLY A 122 -5.93 2.52 -2.53
C GLY A 122 -4.41 2.31 -2.53
N LYS A 123 -3.94 1.06 -2.61
CA LYS A 123 -2.52 0.72 -2.85
C LYS A 123 -2.27 0.14 -4.25
N ASN A 124 -3.33 -0.10 -5.00
CA ASN A 124 -3.30 -0.46 -6.40
C ASN A 124 -4.11 0.57 -7.21
N SER A 125 -3.91 0.57 -8.52
CA SER A 125 -4.67 1.42 -9.44
C SER A 125 -5.65 0.54 -10.23
N ASN A 126 -6.91 0.49 -9.77
CA ASN A 126 -7.97 -0.35 -10.35
C ASN A 126 -7.60 -1.84 -10.41
N GLY A 127 -7.05 -2.38 -9.32
CA GLY A 127 -6.58 -3.78 -9.27
C GLY A 127 -5.23 -4.02 -9.94
N ASN A 128 -4.60 -2.97 -10.50
CA ASN A 128 -3.27 -3.08 -11.11
C ASN A 128 -2.18 -2.60 -10.15
N VAL A 129 -1.13 -3.38 -10.00
CA VAL A 129 0.07 -3.04 -9.23
C VAL A 129 1.25 -2.88 -10.17
N TYR A 130 2.04 -1.83 -9.99
CA TYR A 130 3.18 -1.52 -10.85
C TYR A 130 4.49 -1.63 -10.07
N VAL A 131 5.42 -2.40 -10.62
CA VAL A 131 6.73 -2.68 -10.03
C VAL A 131 7.80 -2.53 -11.08
N TRP A 132 9.05 -2.35 -10.66
CA TRP A 132 10.18 -2.33 -11.61
C TRP A 132 11.42 -2.97 -10.99
N TYR A 133 12.35 -3.36 -11.86
CA TYR A 133 13.63 -3.94 -11.46
C TYR A 133 14.75 -2.90 -11.60
N GLY A 134 15.16 -2.27 -10.49
CA GLY A 134 16.03 -1.10 -10.50
C GLY A 134 16.97 -1.01 -9.31
N LYS A 135 17.80 0.04 -9.24
CA LYS A 135 18.73 0.27 -8.12
C LYS A 135 18.09 1.19 -7.07
N LEU A 136 18.26 0.86 -5.79
CA LEU A 136 17.94 1.77 -4.69
C LEU A 136 19.12 2.74 -4.45
N PRO A 137 18.88 3.98 -3.98
CA PRO A 137 19.92 5.02 -3.84
C PRO A 137 21.17 4.59 -3.04
N ASN A 138 20.99 3.70 -2.07
CA ASN A 138 22.04 3.21 -1.18
C ASN A 138 22.48 1.77 -1.48
N GLN A 139 22.04 1.20 -2.61
CA GLN A 139 22.33 -0.17 -3.00
C GLN A 139 22.98 -0.22 -4.39
N ASN A 140 24.16 -0.83 -4.46
CA ASN A 140 24.85 -1.04 -5.74
C ASN A 140 24.22 -2.13 -6.61
N LYS A 141 23.26 -2.86 -6.05
CA LYS A 141 22.62 -3.99 -6.71
C LYS A 141 21.18 -3.67 -7.08
N LYS A 142 20.73 -4.26 -8.19
CA LYS A 142 19.33 -4.13 -8.63
C LYS A 142 18.43 -4.98 -7.74
N THR A 143 17.19 -4.58 -7.58
CA THR A 143 16.19 -5.39 -6.91
C THR A 143 14.81 -5.01 -7.42
N TRP A 144 13.81 -5.81 -7.08
CA TRP A 144 12.42 -5.47 -7.34
C TRP A 144 11.99 -4.35 -6.41
N ILE A 145 11.36 -3.32 -6.97
CA ILE A 145 10.93 -2.15 -6.23
C ILE A 145 9.44 -1.96 -6.46
N TYR A 146 8.72 -1.89 -5.35
CA TYR A 146 7.37 -1.35 -5.27
C TYR A 146 7.44 0.06 -4.68
N SER A 147 6.59 0.96 -5.14
CA SER A 147 6.46 2.29 -4.54
C SER A 147 5.03 2.77 -4.68
N GLN A 148 4.46 3.24 -3.58
CA GLN A 148 3.09 3.76 -3.58
C GLN A 148 2.94 4.99 -4.50
N SER A 149 3.98 5.84 -4.59
CA SER A 149 3.97 7.00 -5.49
C SER A 149 3.93 6.66 -6.98
N MET A 150 4.20 5.39 -7.33
CA MET A 150 4.11 4.88 -8.69
C MET A 150 2.78 4.16 -8.97
N GLN A 151 1.88 4.03 -7.98
CA GLN A 151 0.60 3.34 -8.15
C GLN A 151 -0.45 4.31 -8.70
N GLN A 152 -0.33 4.58 -10.00
CA GLN A 152 -1.30 5.33 -10.78
C GLN A 152 -1.66 4.55 -12.03
N ASP A 153 -2.67 5.01 -12.75
CA ASP A 153 -3.18 4.32 -13.93
C ASP A 153 -2.28 4.54 -15.16
N TRP A 154 -1.21 3.75 -15.24
CA TRP A 154 -0.25 3.80 -16.35
C TRP A 154 -0.81 3.27 -17.67
N LEU A 155 -1.82 2.39 -17.63
CA LEU A 155 -2.51 1.91 -18.82
C LEU A 155 -3.25 3.02 -19.55
N ASN A 156 -3.58 4.12 -18.88
CA ASN A 156 -4.18 5.32 -19.49
C ASN A 156 -3.19 6.46 -19.76
N LYS A 157 -1.88 6.29 -19.47
CA LYS A 157 -0.84 7.29 -19.76
C LYS A 157 -0.25 7.10 -21.17
N ASN A 158 0.38 8.15 -21.69
CA ASN A 158 1.14 8.10 -22.94
C ASN A 158 2.54 7.50 -22.67
N ILE A 159 2.62 6.17 -22.65
CA ILE A 159 3.84 5.38 -22.44
C ILE A 159 3.83 4.18 -23.39
N ASP A 160 4.98 3.55 -23.64
CA ASP A 160 5.06 2.35 -24.46
C ASP A 160 4.47 1.13 -23.71
N LYS A 161 3.48 0.46 -24.33
CA LYS A 161 2.77 -0.72 -23.80
C LYS A 161 2.79 -1.90 -24.78
N SER A 162 3.65 -1.83 -25.80
CA SER A 162 3.78 -2.84 -26.85
C SER A 162 4.05 -4.23 -26.28
N ALA A 163 4.84 -4.32 -25.21
CA ALA A 163 5.21 -5.60 -24.59
C ALA A 163 4.13 -6.19 -23.67
N THR A 164 3.07 -5.45 -23.35
CA THR A 164 1.97 -5.92 -22.48
C THR A 164 0.69 -6.27 -23.24
N THR A 165 0.67 -6.01 -24.55
CA THR A 165 -0.47 -6.29 -25.45
C THR A 165 -0.18 -7.61 -26.16
N THR A 166 -0.29 -8.72 -25.44
CA THR A 166 -0.30 -10.05 -26.06
C THR A 166 -1.65 -10.64 -25.70
N GLU A 167 -2.55 -10.60 -26.68
CA GLU A 167 -3.88 -11.19 -26.64
C GLU A 167 -3.83 -12.60 -27.23
#